data_AF-A0A0B8NQ96-F1
#
_entry.id   AF-A0A0B8NQ96-F1
#
_cell.length_a   1.000
_cell.length_b   1.000
_cell.length_c   1.000
_cell.angle_alpha   90.00
_cell.angle_beta   90.00
_cell.angle_gamma   90.00
#
_symmetry.space_group_name_H-M   'P 1'
#
loop_
_entity.id
_entity.type
_entity.pdbx_description
1 polymer ?
#
loop_
_entity_poly.entity_id
_entity_poly.type
_entity_poly.pdbx_seq_one_letter_code
_entity_poly.pdbx_strand_id
1 'polypeptide(L)'
;MLGIPVLIKDNIATDDRMHTTGGMAALLDWDADHDAHLVKRLRDAGAVILGKANLSENANFFTRRDPNGFSNLGGQTRNPYGSIAFADLARVLQ
;
A
#
# COMPACT_ATOMS: atom_id res chain seq x y z
N MET A 1 -16.01 11.18 -8.55
CA MET A 1 -14.94 10.22 -8.92
C MET A 1 -15.37 9.23 -10.00
N LEU A 2 -16.47 9.46 -10.73
CA LEU A 2 -17.03 8.47 -11.67
C LEU A 2 -15.98 7.94 -12.67
N GLY A 3 -15.66 6.66 -12.56
CA GLY A 3 -14.73 5.94 -13.44
C GLY A 3 -13.24 6.20 -13.17
N ILE A 4 -12.88 6.99 -12.16
CA ILE A 4 -11.47 7.31 -11.87
C ILE A 4 -10.82 6.11 -11.15
N PRO A 5 -9.73 5.53 -11.71
CA PRO A 5 -9.02 4.43 -11.07
C PRO A 5 -8.17 4.91 -9.90
N VAL A 6 -8.18 4.17 -8.79
CA VAL A 6 -7.36 4.44 -7.61
C VAL A 6 -6.74 3.15 -7.06
N LEU A 7 -5.59 3.26 -6.42
CA LEU A 7 -5.00 2.22 -5.58
C LEU A 7 -5.26 2.54 -4.11
N ILE A 8 -5.47 1.50 -3.31
CA ILE A 8 -5.67 1.61 -1.86
C ILE A 8 -4.49 0.95 -1.15
N LYS A 9 -3.93 1.58 -0.12
CA LYS A 9 -2.84 0.98 0.65
C LYS A 9 -3.33 -0.32 1.32
N ASP A 10 -2.52 -1.37 1.33
CA ASP A 10 -2.93 -2.72 1.79
C ASP A 10 -3.23 -2.86 3.30
N ASN A 11 -3.23 -1.76 4.04
CA ASN A 11 -3.70 -1.70 5.43
C ASN A 11 -5.07 -1.04 5.59
N ILE A 12 -5.83 -0.87 4.49
CA ILE A 12 -7.17 -0.28 4.48
C ILE A 12 -8.16 -1.33 3.99
N ALA A 13 -9.13 -1.68 4.83
CA ALA A 13 -10.13 -2.72 4.54
C ALA A 13 -10.95 -2.43 3.27
N THR A 14 -11.11 -3.46 2.44
CA THR A 14 -12.01 -3.52 1.29
C THR A 14 -12.81 -4.80 1.39
N ASP A 15 -14.14 -4.70 1.37
CA ASP A 15 -15.05 -5.86 1.36
C ASP A 15 -15.32 -6.26 -0.09
N ASP A 16 -14.29 -6.84 -0.68
CA ASP A 16 -14.31 -7.46 -1.99
C ASP A 16 -13.27 -8.60 -2.01
N ARG A 17 -12.81 -9.02 -3.18
CA ARG A 17 -11.85 -10.13 -3.30
C ARG A 17 -10.40 -9.74 -3.04
N MET A 18 -10.13 -8.50 -2.64
CA MET A 18 -8.78 -8.05 -2.30
C MET A 18 -8.55 -8.15 -0.80
N HIS A 19 -7.65 -9.04 -0.41
CA HIS A 19 -7.20 -9.15 0.98
C HIS A 19 -6.60 -7.84 1.48
N THR A 20 -6.66 -7.63 2.80
CA THR A 20 -6.09 -6.45 3.46
C THR A 20 -5.08 -6.94 4.49
N THR A 21 -3.83 -7.11 4.05
CA THR A 21 -2.86 -7.91 4.80
C THR A 21 -1.90 -7.09 5.65
N GLY A 22 -1.84 -5.78 5.44
CA GLY A 22 -0.78 -4.94 6.02
C GLY A 22 0.63 -5.35 5.58
N GLY A 23 0.74 -6.09 4.48
CA GLY A 23 1.96 -6.73 4.00
C GLY A 23 2.35 -8.04 4.70
N MET A 24 1.60 -8.46 5.73
CA MET A 24 1.95 -9.58 6.62
C MET A 24 1.46 -10.91 6.08
N ALA A 25 2.36 -11.90 5.98
CA ALA A 25 2.00 -13.26 5.55
C ALA A 25 0.94 -13.93 6.44
N ALA A 26 0.86 -13.55 7.72
CA ALA A 26 -0.15 -14.05 8.65
C ALA A 26 -1.60 -13.66 8.28
N LEU A 27 -1.78 -12.67 7.41
CA LEU A 27 -3.08 -12.18 6.95
C LEU A 27 -3.30 -12.44 5.46
N LEU A 28 -2.53 -13.33 4.83
CA LEU A 28 -2.62 -13.59 3.38
C LEU A 28 -4.04 -13.93 2.92
N ASP A 29 -4.76 -14.73 3.71
CA ASP A 29 -6.12 -15.18 3.41
C ASP A 29 -7.18 -14.44 4.23
N TRP A 30 -6.84 -13.27 4.80
CA TRP A 30 -7.79 -12.49 5.57
C TRP A 30 -8.65 -11.61 4.66
N ASP A 31 -9.95 -11.85 4.73
CA ASP A 31 -10.99 -11.03 4.10
C ASP A 31 -11.62 -10.08 5.11
N ALA A 32 -11.74 -8.81 4.72
CA ALA A 32 -12.49 -7.84 5.50
C ALA A 32 -14.00 -8.10 5.33
N ASP A 33 -14.76 -7.91 6.41
CA ASP A 33 -16.22 -8.06 6.44
C ASP A 33 -16.98 -6.79 6.03
N HIS A 34 -16.26 -5.67 5.87
CA HIS A 34 -16.80 -4.41 5.36
C HIS A 34 -15.71 -3.50 4.79
N ASP A 35 -16.09 -2.64 3.84
CA ASP A 35 -15.25 -1.53 3.38
C ASP A 35 -14.93 -0.59 4.54
N ALA A 36 -13.67 -0.13 4.64
CA ALA A 36 -13.34 0.99 5.51
C ALA A 36 -14.16 2.23 5.14
N HIS A 37 -14.41 3.12 6.10
CA HIS A 37 -15.28 4.29 5.89
C HIS A 37 -14.90 5.14 4.65
N LEU A 38 -13.59 5.35 4.42
CA LEU A 38 -13.12 6.10 3.25
C LEU A 38 -13.34 5.34 1.93
N VAL A 39 -13.23 4.02 1.95
CA VAL A 39 -13.40 3.16 0.77
C VAL A 39 -14.84 3.21 0.32
N LYS A 40 -15.79 3.09 1.27
CA LYS A 40 -17.21 3.30 1.00
C LYS A 40 -17.47 4.64 0.32
N ARG A 41 -16.91 5.74 0.87
CA ARG A 41 -17.07 7.08 0.28
C ARG A 41 -16.45 7.21 -1.11
N LEU A 42 -15.34 6.53 -1.40
CA LEU A 42 -14.73 6.52 -2.74
C LEU A 42 -15.63 5.79 -3.74
N ARG A 43 -16.18 4.64 -3.35
CA ARG A 43 -17.13 3.89 -4.20
C ARG A 43 -18.42 4.67 -4.42
N ASP A 44 -19.00 5.27 -3.40
CA ASP A 44 -20.19 6.13 -3.49
C ASP A 44 -19.96 7.32 -4.44
N ALA A 45 -18.72 7.83 -4.48
CA ALA A 45 -18.32 8.88 -5.42
C ALA A 45 -18.03 8.37 -6.85
N GLY A 46 -18.11 7.06 -7.08
CA GLY A 46 -17.92 6.38 -8.37
C GLY A 46 -16.48 5.98 -8.72
N ALA A 47 -15.56 5.95 -7.75
CA ALA A 47 -14.18 5.51 -8.00
C ALA A 47 -14.10 4.01 -8.31
N VAL A 48 -13.12 3.63 -9.15
CA VAL A 48 -12.79 2.23 -9.43
C VAL A 48 -11.53 1.87 -8.65
N ILE A 49 -11.63 0.94 -7.70
CA ILE A 49 -10.47 0.48 -6.94
C ILE A 49 -9.77 -0.61 -7.77
N LEU A 50 -8.57 -0.31 -8.25
CA LEU A 50 -7.81 -1.22 -9.12
C LEU A 50 -7.11 -2.35 -8.36
N GLY A 51 -6.77 -2.11 -7.10
CA GLY A 51 -5.87 -2.99 -6.37
C GLY A 51 -5.38 -2.41 -5.05
N LYS A 52 -4.56 -3.21 -4.38
CA LYS A 52 -3.87 -2.87 -3.15
C LYS A 52 -2.42 -2.48 -3.46
N ALA A 53 -1.97 -1.36 -2.91
CA ALA A 53 -0.58 -0.93 -2.99
C ALA A 53 0.23 -1.51 -1.82
N ASN A 54 1.44 -1.99 -2.12
CA ASN A 54 2.40 -2.48 -1.12
C ASN A 54 2.79 -1.36 -0.13
N LEU A 55 3.33 -1.78 1.02
CA LEU A 55 3.77 -0.90 2.11
C LEU A 55 4.97 -1.51 2.86
N SER A 56 5.63 -0.72 3.71
CA SER A 56 6.42 -1.29 4.81
C SER A 56 5.51 -2.12 5.70
N GLU A 57 5.90 -3.37 5.96
CA GLU A 57 5.10 -4.31 6.73
C GLU A 57 4.61 -3.73 8.06
N ASN A 58 3.34 -3.99 8.39
CA ASN A 58 2.64 -3.45 9.55
C ASN A 58 2.81 -1.92 9.70
N ALA A 59 2.71 -1.20 8.57
CA ALA A 59 2.92 0.25 8.50
C ALA A 59 4.25 0.72 9.11
N ASN A 60 5.33 -0.04 8.89
CA ASN A 60 6.66 0.21 9.44
C ASN A 60 6.76 0.01 10.97
N PHE A 61 5.87 -0.80 11.54
CA PHE A 61 5.84 -1.13 12.97
C PHE A 61 5.96 -2.64 13.21
N PHE A 62 6.84 -3.30 12.45
CA PHE A 62 7.11 -4.73 12.56
C PHE A 62 8.51 -5.01 13.13
N THR A 63 9.55 -4.47 12.49
CA THR A 63 10.94 -4.59 12.92
C THR A 63 11.71 -3.30 12.67
N ARG A 64 12.86 -3.13 13.34
CA ARG A 64 13.77 -1.99 13.15
C ARG A 64 14.76 -2.18 11.99
N ARG A 65 14.82 -3.38 11.40
CA ARG A 65 15.85 -3.75 10.41
C ARG A 65 15.34 -3.74 8.97
N ASP A 66 14.03 -3.80 8.77
CA ASP A 66 13.48 -3.86 7.43
C ASP A 66 13.60 -2.51 6.73
N PRO A 67 13.97 -2.50 5.44
CA PRO A 67 14.01 -1.27 4.67
C PRO A 67 12.59 -0.73 4.43
N ASN A 68 12.49 0.58 4.26
CA ASN A 68 11.22 1.21 3.90
C ASN A 68 10.68 0.65 2.57
N GLY A 69 9.39 0.35 2.54
CA GLY A 69 8.69 -0.19 1.37
C GLY A 69 8.81 -1.70 1.18
N PHE A 70 9.43 -2.42 2.12
CA PHE A 70 9.46 -3.89 2.13
C PHE A 70 8.31 -4.50 2.94
N SER A 71 7.70 -5.55 2.39
CA SER A 71 6.83 -6.48 3.13
C SER A 71 7.10 -7.92 2.73
N ASN A 72 6.74 -8.89 3.57
CA ASN A 72 6.93 -10.31 3.24
C ASN A 72 6.10 -10.73 2.03
N LEU A 73 4.88 -10.18 1.86
CA LEU A 73 4.00 -10.54 0.74
C LEU A 73 4.31 -9.75 -0.55
N GLY A 74 4.59 -8.45 -0.43
CA GLY A 74 4.79 -7.57 -1.59
C GLY A 74 6.25 -7.38 -2.01
N GLY A 75 7.21 -7.88 -1.22
CA GLY A 75 8.63 -7.66 -1.44
C GLY A 75 9.03 -6.18 -1.31
N GLN A 76 10.18 -5.81 -1.89
CA GLN A 76 10.69 -4.44 -1.87
C GLN A 76 10.05 -3.58 -2.97
N THR A 77 9.24 -2.60 -2.55
CA THR A 77 8.81 -1.50 -3.43
C THR A 77 10.03 -0.66 -3.82
N ARG A 78 10.21 -0.40 -5.13
CA ARG A 78 11.35 0.37 -5.63
C ARG A 78 10.93 1.78 -6.00
N ASN A 79 11.82 2.74 -5.79
CA ASN A 79 11.64 4.09 -6.28
C ASN A 79 11.68 4.09 -7.82
N PRO A 80 10.64 4.57 -8.52
CA PRO A 80 10.60 4.58 -9.99
C PRO A 80 11.66 5.49 -10.62
N TYR A 81 12.21 6.45 -9.89
CA TYR A 81 13.34 7.29 -10.32
C TYR A 81 14.69 6.56 -10.22
N GLY A 82 14.71 5.32 -9.71
CA GLY A 82 15.92 4.53 -9.50
C GLY A 82 16.45 4.63 -8.06
N SER A 83 17.56 3.93 -7.80
CA SER A 83 18.28 4.05 -6.53
C SER A 83 19.01 5.39 -6.51
N ILE A 84 18.62 6.27 -5.59
CA ILE A 84 19.34 7.53 -5.35
C ILE A 84 20.62 7.17 -4.60
N ALA A 85 21.78 7.43 -5.20
CA ALA A 85 23.04 7.28 -4.47
C ALA A 85 23.16 8.44 -3.46
N PHE A 86 23.85 8.22 -2.35
CA PHE A 86 24.13 9.30 -1.39
C PHE A 86 24.83 10.51 -2.05
N ALA A 87 25.56 10.30 -3.14
CA ALA A 87 26.18 11.35 -3.94
C ALA A 87 25.16 12.27 -4.64
N ASP A 88 23.95 11.78 -4.94
CA ASP A 88 22.91 12.53 -5.64
C ASP A 88 22.07 13.41 -4.70
N LEU A 89 22.18 13.23 -3.37
CA LEU A 89 21.43 14.03 -2.39
C LEU A 89 21.78 15.53 -2.44
N ALA A 90 23.02 15.87 -2.82
CA ALA A 90 23.46 17.25 -2.95
C ALA A 90 22.73 18.01 -4.08
N ARG A 91 22.14 17.30 -5.05
CA ARG A 91 21.41 17.88 -6.19
C ARG A 91 19.94 18.16 -5.91
N VAL A 92 19.34 17.56 -4.87
CA VAL A 92 17.91 17.66 -4.57
C VAL A 92 17.62 18.68 -3.45
N LEU A 93 18.66 19.12 -2.73
CA LEU A 93 18.58 20.12 -1.66
C LEU A 93 19.00 21.53 -2.12
N GLN A 94 19.15 21.75 -3.43
CA GLN A 94 19.27 23.06 -4.08
C GLN A 94 17.99 23.34 -4.87
#